data_AF-A0A0R1MCZ9-F1
#
_entry.id   AF-A0A0R1MCZ9-F1
#
_cell.length_a   1.000
_cell.length_b   1.000
_cell.length_c   1.000
_cell.angle_alpha   90.00
_cell.angle_beta   90.00
_cell.angle_gamma   90.00
#
_symmetry.space_group_name_H-M   'P 1'
#
loop_
_entity.id
_entity.type
_entity.pdbx_description
1 polymer ?
#
loop_
_entity_poly.entity_id
_entity_poly.type
_entity_poly.pdbx_seq_one_letter_code
_entity_poly.pdbx_strand_id
1 'polypeptide(L)'
;MQKGFMHELEANILSEDDKATVFLVPSKKEHLAVKIDKDILGHLKDNEKLERMLKNLLKMNSKRTTKETVNINKRNYRIFL
;
A
#
# COMPACT_ATOMS: atom_id res chain seq x y z
N MET A 1 -15.19 -16.19 -3.70
CA MET A 1 -15.03 -14.73 -3.64
C MET A 1 -13.59 -14.47 -3.21
N GLN A 2 -12.76 -13.92 -4.10
CA GLN A 2 -11.34 -13.71 -3.79
C GLN A 2 -11.23 -12.73 -2.63
N LYS A 3 -10.62 -13.17 -1.52
CA LYS A 3 -10.19 -12.23 -0.47
C LYS A 3 -9.15 -11.33 -1.12
N GLY A 4 -9.54 -10.10 -1.46
CA GLY A 4 -8.72 -9.18 -2.23
C GLY A 4 -7.49 -8.77 -1.43
N PHE A 5 -6.36 -8.58 -2.10
CA PHE A 5 -5.12 -8.09 -1.51
C PHE A 5 -5.34 -6.81 -0.66
N MET A 6 -6.26 -5.95 -1.08
CA MET A 6 -6.66 -4.75 -0.35
C MET A 6 -7.32 -5.06 1.00
N HIS A 7 -8.11 -6.12 1.10
CA HIS A 7 -8.74 -6.53 2.35
C HIS A 7 -7.72 -7.09 3.35
N GLU A 8 -6.71 -7.82 2.84
CA GLU A 8 -5.58 -8.26 3.66
C GLU A 8 -4.68 -7.09 4.07
N LEU A 9 -4.52 -6.08 3.22
CA LEU A 9 -3.77 -4.86 3.53
C LEU A 9 -4.47 -4.04 4.63
N GLU A 10 -5.79 -3.84 4.52
CA GLU A 10 -6.61 -3.14 5.53
C GLU A 10 -6.56 -3.82 6.90
N ALA A 11 -6.40 -5.15 6.94
CA ALA A 11 -6.26 -5.89 8.20
C ALA A 11 -4.87 -5.71 8.86
N ASN A 12 -3.88 -5.19 8.13
CA ASN A 12 -2.48 -5.08 8.56
C ASN A 12 -2.08 -3.62 8.79
N ILE A 13 -2.84 -2.87 9.58
CA ILE A 13 -2.50 -1.48 9.96
C ILE A 13 -1.34 -1.49 10.97
N LEU A 14 -0.25 -0.79 10.65
CA LEU A 14 0.89 -0.58 11.55
C LEU A 14 0.71 0.65 12.44
N SER A 15 0.22 1.74 11.85
CA SER A 15 -0.06 2.97 12.57
C SER A 15 -1.07 3.81 11.81
N GLU A 16 -1.88 4.56 12.54
CA GLU A 16 -2.86 5.49 11.98
C GLU A 16 -2.66 6.86 12.62
N ASP A 17 -2.42 7.87 11.78
CA ASP A 17 -2.38 9.27 12.17
C ASP A 17 -3.60 10.01 11.58
N ASP A 18 -3.81 11.26 12.01
CA ASP A 18 -4.87 12.13 11.46
C ASP A 18 -4.69 12.42 9.95
N LYS A 19 -3.46 12.29 9.44
CA LYS A 19 -3.13 12.61 8.05
C LYS A 19 -3.03 11.39 7.15
N ALA A 20 -2.62 10.25 7.70
CA ALA A 20 -2.27 9.08 6.91
C ALA A 20 -2.34 7.79 7.72
N THR A 21 -2.58 6.68 7.02
CA THR A 21 -2.57 5.33 7.59
C THR A 21 -1.39 4.56 7.00
N VAL A 22 -0.61 3.91 7.86
CA VAL A 22 0.50 3.05 7.48
C VAL A 22 0.04 1.61 7.53
N PHE A 23 0.12 0.93 6.39
CA PHE A 23 -0.21 -0.48 6.24
C PHE A 23 1.07 -1.30 6.09
N LEU A 24 1.14 -2.45 6.76
CA LEU A 24 2.10 -3.47 6.42
C LEU A 24 1.57 -4.25 5.24
N VAL A 25 2.35 -4.32 4.17
CA VAL A 25 1.96 -5.10 3.00
C VAL A 25 2.16 -6.58 3.31
N PRO A 26 1.13 -7.43 3.11
CA PRO A 26 1.24 -8.86 3.35
C PRO A 26 2.20 -9.49 2.33
N SER A 27 3.48 -9.56 2.67
CA SER A 27 4.53 -10.19 1.88
C SER A 27 5.27 -11.22 2.72
N LYS A 28 5.51 -12.41 2.15
CA LYS A 28 6.16 -13.53 2.85
C LYS A 28 7.67 -13.35 3.07
N LYS A 29 8.30 -12.34 2.45
CA LYS A 29 9.77 -12.19 2.42
C LYS A 29 10.30 -10.82 2.80
N GLU A 30 9.47 -9.78 2.83
CA GLU A 30 9.92 -8.39 2.93
C GLU A 30 8.99 -7.58 3.83
N HIS A 31 9.56 -6.71 4.67
CA HIS A 31 8.79 -5.77 5.47
C HIS A 31 8.57 -4.48 4.68
N LEU A 32 7.61 -4.51 3.75
CA LEU A 32 7.16 -3.31 3.04
C LEU A 32 6.04 -2.63 3.83
N ALA A 33 6.25 -1.38 4.22
CA ALA A 33 5.18 -0.54 4.74
C ALA A 33 4.69 0.41 3.65
N VAL A 34 3.40 0.70 3.61
CA VAL A 34 2.81 1.68 2.71
C VAL A 34 2.07 2.69 3.55
N LYS A 35 2.54 3.94 3.53
CA LYS A 35 1.85 5.06 4.15
C LYS A 35 0.95 5.72 3.11
N ILE A 36 -0.32 5.82 3.42
CA ILE A 36 -1.35 6.35 2.52
C ILE A 36 -2.07 7.49 3.21
N ASP A 37 -2.16 8.65 2.55
CA ASP A 37 -2.95 9.77 3.07
C ASP A 37 -4.44 9.40 3.16
N LYS A 38 -5.12 9.80 4.25
CA LYS A 38 -6.54 9.48 4.50
C LYS A 38 -7.46 10.01 3.39
N ASP A 39 -7.10 11.16 2.81
CA ASP A 39 -7.80 11.77 1.66
C ASP A 39 -7.84 10.84 0.44
N ILE A 40 -6.88 9.92 0.33
CA ILE A 40 -6.76 8.97 -0.78
C ILE A 40 -7.34 7.62 -0.37
N LEU A 41 -7.28 7.27 0.91
CA LEU A 41 -7.81 6.01 1.46
C LEU A 41 -9.27 5.77 1.05
N GLY A 42 -10.10 6.81 1.06
CA GLY A 42 -11.48 6.74 0.57
C GLY A 42 -11.60 6.40 -0.92
N HIS A 43 -10.63 6.78 -1.73
CA HIS A 43 -10.57 6.49 -3.18
C HIS A 43 -9.90 5.15 -3.52
N LEU A 44 -9.38 4.44 -2.52
CA LEU A 44 -8.60 3.21 -2.74
C LEU A 44 -9.45 1.94 -2.78
N LYS A 45 -10.68 1.99 -2.26
CA LYS A 45 -11.57 0.82 -2.12
C LYS A 45 -11.94 0.14 -3.45
N ASP A 46 -11.80 0.82 -4.58
CA ASP A 46 -12.16 0.31 -5.91
C ASP A 46 -11.01 0.31 -6.93
N ASN A 47 -9.76 0.54 -6.51
CA ASN A 47 -8.70 0.88 -7.46
C ASN A 47 -7.74 -0.28 -7.79
N GLU A 48 -8.11 -1.07 -8.80
CA GLU A 48 -7.29 -2.16 -9.36
C GLU A 48 -5.88 -1.71 -9.80
N LYS A 49 -5.73 -0.46 -10.28
CA LYS A 49 -4.42 0.09 -10.69
C LYS A 49 -3.47 0.19 -9.50
N LEU A 50 -3.99 0.58 -8.33
CA LEU A 50 -3.17 0.68 -7.13
C LEU A 50 -2.81 -0.71 -6.57
N GLU A 51 -3.75 -1.64 -6.56
CA GLU A 51 -3.44 -3.04 -6.22
C GLU A 51 -2.31 -3.57 -7.13
N ARG A 52 -2.41 -3.32 -8.44
CA ARG A 52 -1.37 -3.70 -9.40
C ARG A 52 -0.04 -2.99 -9.14
N MET A 53 -0.06 -1.71 -8.76
CA MET A 53 1.14 -0.96 -8.40
C MET A 53 1.80 -1.53 -7.14
N LEU A 54 1.04 -1.76 -6.07
CA LEU A 54 1.57 -2.34 -4.83
C LEU A 54 2.17 -3.73 -5.08
N LYS A 55 1.49 -4.56 -5.87
CA LYS A 55 2.03 -5.84 -6.34
C LYS A 55 3.30 -5.69 -7.18
N ASN A 56 3.39 -4.66 -8.01
CA ASN A 56 4.59 -4.38 -8.81
C ASN A 56 5.75 -3.87 -7.93
N LEU A 57 5.48 -3.01 -6.95
CA LEU A 57 6.49 -2.56 -5.99
C LEU A 57 7.03 -3.74 -5.18
N LEU A 58 6.16 -4.64 -4.72
CA LEU A 58 6.56 -5.90 -4.10
C LEU A 58 7.40 -6.82 -5.00
N LYS A 59 7.18 -6.78 -6.33
CA LYS A 59 7.97 -7.55 -7.29
C LYS A 59 9.31 -6.89 -7.62
N MET A 60 9.33 -5.56 -7.61
CA MET A 60 10.52 -4.76 -7.92
C MET A 60 11.45 -4.64 -6.73
N ASN A 61 10.93 -4.75 -5.51
CA ASN A 61 11.77 -4.74 -4.34
C ASN A 61 12.69 -5.97 -4.38
N SER A 62 13.97 -5.68 -4.47
CA SER A 62 15.02 -6.67 -4.66
C SER A 62 15.37 -7.26 -3.30
N LYS A 63 15.87 -8.50 -3.29
CA LYS A 63 16.37 -9.29 -2.13
C LYS A 63 17.30 -8.53 -1.15
N ARG A 64 17.72 -7.30 -1.46
CA ARG A 64 18.58 -6.44 -0.63
C ARG A 64 17.82 -5.43 0.23
N THR A 65 16.57 -5.07 -0.10
CA THR A 65 15.81 -4.09 0.70
C THR A 65 14.88 -4.84 1.65
N THR A 66 15.28 -4.92 2.92
CA THR A 66 14.52 -5.67 3.93
C THR A 66 13.42 -4.83 4.59
N LYS A 67 13.52 -3.51 4.52
CA LYS A 67 12.55 -2.53 5.06
C LYS A 67 12.46 -1.34 4.12
N GLU A 68 11.27 -1.10 3.58
CA GLU A 68 10.98 0.08 2.77
C GLU A 68 9.58 0.60 3.07
N THR A 69 9.44 1.93 3.13
CA THR A 69 8.17 2.61 3.34
C THR A 69 7.80 3.41 2.09
N VAL A 70 6.73 2.99 1.41
CA VAL A 70 6.20 3.68 0.23
C VAL A 70 5.20 4.73 0.69
N ASN A 71 5.43 6.00 0.36
CA ASN A 71 4.51 7.09 0.66
C ASN A 71 3.59 7.38 -0.54
N ILE A 72 2.29 7.14 -0.36
CA ILE A 72 1.24 7.44 -1.32
C ILE A 72 0.48 8.68 -0.83
N ASN A 73 0.84 9.83 -1.42
CA ASN A 73 0.19 11.11 -1.20
C ASN A 73 -0.58 11.57 -2.44
N LYS A 74 -1.37 12.64 -2.32
CA LYS A 74 -2.28 13.08 -3.40
C LYS A 74 -1.54 13.41 -4.70
N ARG A 75 -0.31 13.91 -4.63
CA ARG A 75 0.52 14.20 -5.82
C ARG A 75 0.94 12.92 -6.54
N ASN A 76 1.43 11.94 -5.80
CA ASN A 76 1.87 10.66 -6.36
C ASN A 76 0.66 9.83 -6.83
N TYR A 77 -0.46 9.93 -6.12
CA TYR A 77 -1.69 9.24 -6.48
C TYR A 77 -2.23 9.66 -7.85
N ARG A 78 -2.04 10.93 -8.26
CA ARG A 78 -2.43 11.43 -9.59
C ARG A 78 -1.73 10.71 -10.75
N ILE A 79 -0.61 10.05 -10.52
CA ILE A 79 0.05 9.21 -11.53
C ILE A 79 -0.84 7.99 -11.87
N PHE A 80 -1.77 7.64 -10.99
CA PHE A 80 -2.63 6.45 -11.09
C PHE A 80 -4.10 6.75 -11.42
N LEU A 81 -4.51 8.03 -11.45
CA LEU A 81 -5.80 8.44 -12.02
C LEU A 81 -5.71 8.31 -13.55
#